data_AF-A0A6G8I7C0-F1
#
_entry.id   AF-A0A6G8I7C0-F1
#
_cell.length_a   1.000
_cell.length_b   1.000
_cell.length_c   1.000
_cell.angle_alpha   90.00
_cell.angle_beta   90.00
_cell.angle_gamma   90.00
#
_symmetry.space_group_name_H-M   'P 1'
#
loop_
_entity.id
_entity.type
_entity.pdbx_description
1 polymer ?
#
loop_
_entity_poly.entity_id
_entity_poly.type
_entity_poly.pdbx_seq_one_letter_code
_entity_poly.pdbx_strand_id
1 'polypeptide(L)' 'MNANQIIEIMGGRAEVMRITRLSKGRLSQWVKQNEIPRAWMMFFHERHPGVIPHPDTLKPELKEAEHA' A
#
# COMPACT_ATOMS: atom_id res chain seq x y z
N MET A 1 -2.13 5.80 -6.60
CA MET A 1 -1.33 6.11 -5.39
C MET A 1 -0.25 5.05 -5.24
N ASN A 2 0.98 5.43 -4.89
CA ASN A 2 2.11 4.50 -4.77
C ASN A 2 2.47 4.18 -3.31
N ALA A 3 3.23 3.11 -3.08
CA ALA A 3 3.58 2.63 -1.75
C ALA A 3 4.34 3.68 -0.90
N ASN A 4 5.20 4.49 -1.52
CA ASN A 4 5.90 5.58 -0.83
C ASN A 4 4.92 6.64 -0.32
N GLN A 5 3.96 7.07 -1.15
CA GLN A 5 2.96 8.07 -0.74
C GLN A 5 2.14 7.60 0.45
N ILE A 6 1.73 6.32 0.45
CA ILE A 6 0.99 5.71 1.55
C ILE A 6 1.83 5.72 2.83
N ILE A 7 3.11 5.36 2.73
CA ILE A 7 4.02 5.36 3.88
C ILE A 7 4.20 6.77 4.45
N GLU A 8 4.38 7.78 3.61
CA GLU A 8 4.52 9.17 4.06
C GLU A 8 3.24 9.67 4.76
N ILE A 9 2.06 9.37 4.23
CA ILE A 9 0.78 9.73 4.87
C ILE A 9 0.61 9.06 6.23
N MET A 10 1.08 7.82 6.37
CA MET A 10 1.07 7.09 7.64
C MET A 10 2.11 7.61 8.66
N GLY A 11 2.82 8.71 8.38
CA GLY A 11 3.83 9.28 9.27
C GLY A 11 5.27 8.81 8.96
N GLY A 12 5.49 8.25 7.77
CA GLY A 12 6.80 7.84 7.28
C GLY A 12 7.20 6.41 7.68
N ARG A 13 8.39 6.00 7.23
CA ARG A 13 8.86 4.61 7.36
C ARG A 13 8.96 4.13 8.81
N ALA A 14 9.42 4.98 9.73
CA ALA A 14 9.57 4.60 11.14
C ALA A 14 8.23 4.25 11.78
N GLU A 15 7.20 5.05 11.50
CA GLU A 15 5.86 4.86 12.03
C GLU A 15 5.19 3.63 11.42
N VAL A 16 5.33 3.43 10.10
CA VAL A 16 4.82 2.22 9.45
C VAL A 16 5.50 0.96 9.98
N MET A 17 6.82 0.97 10.22
CA MET A 17 7.50 -0.17 10.86
C MET A 17 7.02 -0.40 12.29
N ARG A 18 6.77 0.67 13.07
CA ARG A 18 6.24 0.55 14.43
C ARG A 18 4.85 -0.09 14.45
N ILE A 19 3.97 0.31 13.53
CA ILE A 19 2.60 -0.20 13.44
C ILE A 19 2.58 -1.63 12.91
N THR A 20 3.26 -1.87 11.79
CA THR A 20 3.20 -3.15 11.08
C THR A 20 4.11 -4.22 11.67
N ARG A 21 5.07 -3.81 12.50
CA ARG A 21 6.18 -4.64 13.02
C ARG A 21 7.02 -5.31 11.93
N LEU A 22 6.94 -4.81 10.70
CA LEU A 22 7.73 -5.32 9.59
C LEU A 22 9.17 -4.83 9.67
N SER A 23 10.08 -5.67 9.17
CA SER A 23 11.47 -5.25 9.01
C SER A 23 11.60 -4.17 7.95
N LYS A 24 12.65 -3.34 8.08
CA LYS A 24 13.03 -2.35 7.06
C LYS A 24 13.13 -2.98 5.67
N GLY A 25 13.67 -4.19 5.56
CA GLY A 25 13.80 -4.91 4.29
C GLY A 25 12.44 -5.20 3.64
N ARG A 26 11.46 -5.67 4.43
CA ARG A 26 10.11 -5.94 3.93
C ARG A 26 9.39 -4.66 3.49
N LEU A 27 9.52 -3.58 4.26
CA LEU A 27 8.95 -2.29 3.88
C LEU A 27 9.62 -1.73 2.60
N SER A 28 10.94 -1.90 2.45
CA SER A 28 11.66 -1.54 1.23
C SER A 28 11.21 -2.37 0.02
N GLN A 29 10.84 -3.64 0.21
CA GLN A 29 10.27 -4.45 -0.88
C GLN A 29 8.94 -3.87 -1.37
N TRP A 30 8.05 -3.45 -0.47
CA TRP A 30 6.79 -2.80 -0.86
C TRP A 30 7.03 -1.55 -1.69
N VAL A 31 7.98 -0.73 -1.27
CA VAL A 31 8.37 0.48 -2.01
C VAL A 31 8.94 0.13 -3.38
N LYS A 32 9.85 -0.85 -3.45
CA LYS A 32 10.52 -1.25 -4.69
C LYS A 32 9.55 -1.87 -5.70
N GLN A 33 8.63 -2.70 -5.22
CA GLN A 33 7.62 -3.36 -6.05
C GLN A 33 6.38 -2.47 -6.27
N ASN A 34 6.32 -1.33 -5.60
CA ASN A 34 5.17 -0.45 -5.54
C ASN A 34 3.87 -1.20 -5.19
N GLU A 35 3.97 -2.17 -4.29
CA GLU A 35 2.88 -3.07 -3.94
C GLU A 35 2.79 -3.20 -2.41
N ILE A 36 1.62 -2.89 -1.87
CA ILE A 36 1.31 -3.09 -0.45
C ILE A 36 0.26 -4.20 -0.38
N PRO A 37 0.48 -5.26 0.43
CA PRO A 37 -0.48 -6.34 0.60
C PRO A 37 -1.86 -5.83 1.00
N ARG A 38 -2.92 -6.46 0.47
CA ARG A 38 -4.32 -6.05 0.67
C ARG A 38 -4.69 -5.81 2.13
N ALA A 39 -4.30 -6.71 3.05
CA ALA A 39 -4.61 -6.57 4.48
C ALA A 39 -4.05 -5.26 5.07
N TRP A 40 -2.84 -4.87 4.67
CA TRP A 40 -2.24 -3.60 5.09
C TRP A 40 -2.86 -2.40 4.40
N MET A 41 -3.23 -2.54 3.13
CA MET A 41 -3.96 -1.48 2.42
C MET A 41 -5.32 -1.20 3.09
N MET A 42 -6.04 -2.23 3.53
CA MET A 42 -7.29 -2.08 4.29
C MET A 42 -7.06 -1.31 5.59
N PHE A 43 -6.07 -1.75 6.37
CA PHE A 43 -5.73 -1.09 7.63
C PHE A 43 -5.33 0.38 7.43
N PHE A 44 -4.54 0.68 6.40
CA PHE A 44 -4.13 2.06 6.10
C PHE A 44 -5.31 2.91 5.62
N HIS A 45 -6.20 2.34 4.80
CA HIS A 45 -7.45 3.00 4.41
C HIS A 45 -8.32 3.33 5.63
N GLU A 46 -8.53 2.41 6.56
CA GLU A 46 -9.33 2.66 7.77
C GLU A 46 -8.78 3.82 8.62
N ARG A 47 -7.45 3.99 8.64
CA ARG A 47 -6.79 5.11 9.33
C ARG A 47 -6.97 6.45 8.62
N HIS A 48 -7.04 6.45 7.30
CA HIS A 48 -7.16 7.65 6.46
C HIS A 48 -8.12 7.44 5.26
N PRO A 49 -9.43 7.24 5.50
CA PRO A 49 -10.35 6.73 4.47
C PRO A 49 -10.62 7.71 3.32
N GLY A 50 -10.32 9.00 3.50
CA GLY A 50 -10.43 10.03 2.46
C GLY A 50 -9.14 10.30 1.67
N VAL A 51 -8.02 9.69 2.05
CA VAL A 51 -6.70 9.97 1.45
C VAL A 51 -6.09 8.70 0.86
N ILE A 52 -6.21 7.59 1.57
CA ILE A 52 -5.71 6.28 1.13
C ILE A 52 -6.89 5.54 0.48
N PRO A 53 -6.79 5.11 -0.78
CA PRO A 53 -7.91 4.44 -1.46
C PRO A 53 -8.15 3.05 -0.88
N HIS A 54 -9.40 2.61 -0.90
CA HIS A 54 -9.75 1.25 -0.52
C HIS A 54 -9.15 0.26 -1.54
N PRO A 55 -8.58 -0.88 -1.12
CA PRO A 55 -7.91 -1.81 -2.05
C PRO A 55 -8.83 -2.31 -3.17
N ASP A 56 -10.14 -2.41 -2.94
CA ASP A 56 -11.10 -2.84 -3.97
C ASP A 56 -11.49 -1.72 -4.96
N THR A 57 -11.12 -0.47 -4.66
CA THR A 57 -11.24 0.67 -5.60
C THR A 57 -10.01 0.80 -6.50
N LEU A 58 -8.92 0.12 -6.16
CA LEU A 58 -7.75 -0.06 -7.03
C LEU A 58 -8.09 -1.15 -8.07
N LYS A 59 -9.03 -0.85 -8.97
CA LYS A 59 -9.35 -1.78 -10.07
C LYS A 59 -8.10 -1.98 -10.94
N PRO A 60 -7.78 -3.22 -11.32
CA PRO A 60 -6.70 -3.51 -12.25
C PRO A 60 -7.17 -3.18 -13.66
N GLU A 61 -6.69 -2.08 -14.25
CA GLU A 61 -6.83 -1.81 -15.69
C GLU A 61 -5.96 -2.73 -16.57
N LEU A 62 -5.55 -3.91 -16.10
CA LEU A 62 -4.68 -4.83 -16.84
C LEU A 62 -5.09 -6.29 -16.65
N LYS A 63 -6.33 -6.63 -17.07
CA LYS A 63 -6.75 -8.03 -17.32
C LYS A 63 -7.50 -8.22 -18.65
N GLU A 64 -7.39 -7.27 -19.59
CA GLU A 64 -8.04 -7.37 -20.91
C GLU A 64 -7.05 -7.62 -22.08
N ALA A 65 -5.80 -8.03 -21.82
CA ALA A 65 -4.81 -8.29 -22.87
C ALA A 65 -4.35 -9.76 -22.98
N GLU A 66 -5.02 -10.72 -22.34
CA GLU A 66 -4.67 -12.15 -22.46
C GLU A 66 -5.79 -13.01 -23.09
N HIS A 67 -6.81 -12.37 -23.68
CA HIS A 67 -7.89 -13.07 -24.38
C HIS A 67 -8.37 -12.33 -25.64
N ALA A 68 -7.43 -11.77 -26.42
CA ALA A 68 -7.69 -11.24 -27.77
C ALA A 68 -6.80 -11.93 -28.79
#